data_AF-A0A401MD43-F1
#
_entry.id   AF-A0A401MD43-F1
#
_cell.length_a   1.000
_cell.length_b   1.000
_cell.length_c   1.000
_cell.angle_alpha   90.00
_cell.angle_beta   90.00
_cell.angle_gamma   90.00
#
_symmetry.space_group_name_H-M   'P 1'
#
loop_
_entity.id
_entity.type
_entity.pdbx_description
1 polymer ?
#
loop_
_entity_poly.entity_id
_entity_poly.type
_entity_poly.pdbx_seq_one_letter_code
_entity_poly.pdbx_strand_id
1 'polypeptide(L)' 'MNGNLYALSADGVETTNFCGGPCTEGCVDFAAIPGAADSYVVRVSKPEGADKELRFTAAELDDFALGWVKNRGLTA' A
#
# COMPACT_ATOMS: atom_id res chain seq x y z
N MET A 1 -3.56 -16.78 -10.90
CA MET A 1 -4.33 -15.62 -10.42
C MET A 1 -4.80 -14.84 -11.64
N ASN A 2 -6.06 -14.37 -11.67
CA ASN A 2 -6.48 -13.40 -12.68
C ASN A 2 -5.59 -12.16 -12.49
N GLY A 3 -4.65 -11.94 -13.40
CA GLY A 3 -3.50 -11.04 -13.24
C GLY A 3 -3.84 -9.54 -13.25
N ASN A 4 -5.09 -9.17 -12.95
CA ASN A 4 -5.51 -7.80 -12.79
C ASN A 4 -5.99 -7.57 -11.36
N LEU A 5 -5.09 -7.09 -10.50
CA LEU A 5 -5.42 -6.79 -9.10
C LEU A 5 -6.50 -5.71 -8.98
N TYR A 6 -6.66 -4.81 -9.96
CA TYR A 6 -7.69 -3.77 -9.96
C TYR A 6 -9.10 -4.29 -10.23
N ALA A 7 -9.26 -5.54 -10.67
CA ALA A 7 -10.58 -6.15 -10.80
C ALA A 7 -11.18 -6.64 -9.46
N LEU A 8 -10.39 -6.63 -8.38
CA LEU A 8 -10.80 -7.07 -7.05
C LEU A 8 -11.51 -5.93 -6.30
N SER A 9 -12.45 -6.23 -5.41
CA SER A 9 -13.01 -5.19 -4.53
C SER A 9 -12.05 -4.90 -3.37
N ALA A 10 -11.84 -3.63 -3.06
CA ALA A 10 -11.12 -3.16 -1.87
C ALA A 10 -12.01 -2.21 -1.03
N ASP A 11 -13.31 -2.20 -1.31
CA ASP A 11 -14.26 -1.27 -0.68
C ASP A 11 -14.38 -1.58 0.80
N GLY A 12 -14.32 -0.53 1.63
CA GLY A 12 -14.44 -0.66 3.08
C GLY A 12 -13.29 -1.39 3.76
N VAL A 13 -12.17 -1.63 3.06
CA VAL A 13 -11.00 -2.25 3.69
C VAL A 13 -10.43 -1.35 4.78
N GLU A 14 -10.27 -1.90 5.98
CA GLU A 14 -9.55 -1.25 7.06
C GLU A 14 -8.06 -1.20 6.73
N THR A 15 -7.47 -0.01 6.79
CA THR A 15 -6.06 0.20 6.50
C THR A 15 -5.25 0.42 7.76
N THR A 16 -4.04 -0.14 7.77
CA THR A 16 -3.00 0.26 8.71
C THR A 16 -2.34 1.53 8.18
N ASN A 17 -2.23 2.53 9.04
CA ASN A 17 -1.75 3.85 8.69
C ASN A 17 -0.31 4.05 9.19
N PHE A 18 0.61 4.33 8.27
CA PHE A 18 2.02 4.61 8.55
C PHE A 18 2.29 6.10 8.35
N CYS A 19 2.26 6.84 9.45
CA CYS A 19 2.57 8.27 9.49
C CYS A 19 4.02 8.55 9.89
N GLY A 20 4.61 9.58 9.29
CA GLY A 20 5.90 10.11 9.70
C GLY A 20 5.89 11.64 9.69
N GLY A 21 6.74 12.23 10.55
CA GLY A 21 6.88 13.68 10.64
C GLY A 21 5.56 14.39 11.05
N PRO A 22 5.37 15.66 10.65
CA PRO A 22 4.19 16.45 11.03
C PRO A 22 2.93 16.13 10.19
N CYS A 23 2.94 15.08 9.37
CA CYS A 23 1.81 14.65 8.52
C CYS A 23 1.23 15.73 7.58
N THR A 24 2.07 16.64 7.05
CA THR A 24 1.62 17.74 6.19
C THR A 24 1.08 17.27 4.84
N GLU A 25 1.72 16.27 4.22
CA GLU A 25 1.31 15.71 2.92
C GLU A 25 0.40 14.48 3.04
N GLY A 26 0.43 13.79 4.18
CA GLY A 26 -0.39 12.60 4.46
C GLY A 26 0.45 11.47 5.03
N CYS A 27 -0.21 10.34 5.23
CA CYS A 27 0.39 9.09 5.68
C CYS A 27 0.19 8.00 4.63
N VAL A 28 0.98 6.94 4.69
CA VAL A 28 0.82 5.78 3.81
C VAL A 28 -0.16 4.82 4.45
N ASP A 29 -1.29 4.59 3.80
CA ASP A 29 -2.26 3.58 4.17
C ASP A 29 -1.96 2.27 3.43
N PHE A 30 -2.00 1.16 4.16
CA PHE A 30 -1.71 -0.17 3.67
C PHE A 30 -2.77 -1.17 4.14
N ALA A 31 -3.23 -2.05 3.25
CA ALA A 31 -4.07 -3.19 3.62
C ALA A 31 -3.89 -4.37 2.65
N ALA A 32 -4.27 -5.56 3.12
CA ALA A 32 -4.50 -6.71 2.24
C ALA A 32 -5.83 -6.56 1.50
N ILE A 33 -5.89 -6.99 0.25
CA ILE A 33 -7.13 -6.99 -0.54
C ILE A 33 -7.98 -8.21 -0.11
N PRO A 34 -9.24 -8.02 0.35
CA PRO A 34 -10.08 -9.13 0.77
C PRO A 34 -10.30 -10.17 -0.32
N GLY A 35 -10.22 -11.46 0.04
CA GLY A 35 -10.45 -12.56 -0.89
C GLY A 35 -9.31 -12.80 -1.91
N ALA A 36 -8.21 -12.06 -1.82
CA ALA A 36 -7.02 -12.27 -2.64
C ALA A 36 -5.79 -12.47 -1.76
N ALA A 37 -5.25 -13.70 -1.80
CA ALA A 37 -3.99 -14.00 -1.11
C ALA A 37 -2.86 -13.14 -1.69
N ASP A 38 -1.95 -12.71 -0.81
CA ASP A 38 -0.69 -12.05 -1.18
C ASP A 38 -0.89 -10.84 -2.11
N SER A 39 -1.98 -10.10 -1.91
CA SER A 39 -2.36 -8.95 -2.71
C SER A 39 -2.70 -7.78 -1.79
N TYR A 40 -2.16 -6.61 -2.09
CA TYR A 40 -2.19 -5.46 -1.20
C TYR A 40 -2.58 -4.19 -1.93
N VAL A 41 -3.12 -3.27 -1.15
CA VAL A 41 -3.47 -1.92 -1.55
C VAL A 41 -2.63 -0.91 -0.77
N VAL A 42 -2.12 0.11 -1.46
CA VAL A 42 -1.39 1.24 -0.90
C VAL A 42 -2.05 2.53 -1.36
N ARG A 43 -2.38 3.44 -0.43
CA ARG A 43 -2.96 4.76 -0.74
C ARG A 43 -2.44 5.84 0.21
N VAL A 44 -2.71 7.10 -0.12
CA VAL A 44 -2.47 8.21 0.81
C VAL A 44 -3.69 8.41 1.69
N SER A 45 -3.47 8.74 2.97
CA SER A 45 -4.55 8.94 3.95
C SER A 45 -5.37 10.23 3.74
N LYS A 46 -5.00 11.05 2.75
CA LYS A 46 -5.65 12.31 2.43
C LYS A 46 -6.79 12.11 1.42
N PRO A 47 -7.91 12.83 1.54
CA PRO A 47 -9.05 12.71 0.63
C PRO A 47 -8.69 12.93 -0.85
N GLU A 48 -7.68 13.74 -1.16
CA GLU A 48 -7.24 14.05 -2.52
C GLU A 48 -6.68 12.84 -3.29
N GLY A 49 -6.26 11.80 -2.55
CA GLY A 49 -5.84 10.51 -3.09
C GLY A 49 -6.86 9.39 -2.87
N ALA A 50 -8.07 9.70 -2.41
CA ALA A 50 -9.18 8.75 -2.45
C ALA A 50 -9.36 8.23 -3.89
N ASP A 51 -9.69 6.95 -4.01
CA ASP A 51 -9.87 6.23 -5.27
C ASP A 51 -8.62 6.15 -6.18
N LYS A 52 -7.44 6.56 -5.69
CA LYS A 52 -6.16 6.50 -6.41
C LYS A 52 -5.18 5.54 -5.75
N GLU A 53 -5.65 4.33 -5.53
CA GLU A 53 -4.85 3.31 -4.86
C GLU A 53 -3.92 2.56 -5.82
N LEU A 54 -2.75 2.22 -5.32
CA LEU A 54 -1.81 1.33 -5.97
C LEU A 54 -2.04 -0.09 -5.46
N ARG A 55 -1.98 -1.07 -6.35
CA ARG A 55 -2.21 -2.47 -6.00
C ARG A 55 -1.00 -3.31 -6.41
N PHE A 56 -0.53 -4.14 -5.49
CA PHE A 56 0.68 -4.94 -5.67
C PHE A 56 0.48 -6.35 -5.12
N THR A 57 1.20 -7.29 -5.69
CA THR A 57 1.42 -8.60 -5.05
C THR A 57 2.38 -8.46 -3.87
N ALA A 58 2.42 -9.46 -2.99
CA ALA A 58 3.42 -9.55 -1.92
C ALA A 58 4.85 -9.40 -2.47
N ALA A 59 5.18 -10.16 -3.50
CA ALA A 59 6.52 -10.20 -4.06
C ALA A 59 6.96 -8.83 -4.61
N GLU A 60 6.07 -8.10 -5.27
CA GLU A 60 6.37 -6.75 -5.79
C GLU A 60 6.56 -5.73 -4.65
N LEU A 61 5.70 -5.78 -3.63
CA LEU A 61 5.75 -4.83 -2.52
C LEU A 61 6.92 -5.10 -1.58
N ASP A 62 7.27 -6.37 -1.35
CA ASP A 62 8.44 -6.79 -0.57
C ASP A 62 9.75 -6.37 -1.25
N ASP A 63 9.87 -6.58 -2.57
CA ASP A 63 11.03 -6.13 -3.33
C ASP A 63 11.19 -4.60 -3.26
N PHE A 64 10.08 -3.86 -3.43
CA PHE A 64 10.06 -2.42 -3.24
C PHE A 64 10.48 -2.02 -1.82
N ALA A 65 9.92 -2.64 -0.79
CA ALA A 65 10.19 -2.27 0.60
C ALA A 65 11.67 -2.48 0.95
N LEU A 66 12.23 -3.64 0.60
CA LEU A 66 13.65 -3.95 0.81
C LEU A 66 14.55 -2.99 0.01
N GLY A 67 14.21 -2.74 -1.25
CA GLY A 67 14.93 -1.81 -2.11
C GLY A 67 14.90 -0.38 -1.57
N TRP A 68 13.74 0.08 -1.10
CA TRP A 68 13.54 1.42 -0.55
C TRP A 68 14.32 1.64 0.75
N VAL A 69 14.22 0.69 1.70
CA VAL A 69 14.98 0.71 2.96
C VAL A 69 16.48 0.78 2.67
N LYS A 70 16.99 -0.09 1.80
CA LYS A 70 18.40 -0.11 1.39
C LYS A 70 18.83 1.20 0.73
N ASN A 71 18.06 1.70 -0.22
CA ASN A 71 18.36 2.94 -0.96
C ASN A 71 18.43 4.16 -0.03
N ARG A 72 17.62 4.17 1.03
CA ARG A 72 17.60 5.25 2.03
C ARG A 72 18.60 5.05 3.18
N GLY A 73 19.34 3.95 3.19
CA GLY A 73 20.26 3.60 4.29
C GLY A 73 19.54 3.40 5.62
N LEU A 74 18.27 2.96 5.58
CA LEU A 74 17.47 2.70 6.76
C LEU A 74 17.72 1.28 7.26
N THR A 75 17.39 1.03 8.53
CA THR A 75 17.36 -0.29 9.15
C THR A 75 15.96 -0.53 9.69
N ALA A 76 15.40 -1.71 9.42
CA ALA A 76 14.13 -2.16 9.98
C ALA A 76 14.37 -2.96 11.26
#